data_AF-A0A2X3JQN5-F1
#
_entry.id   AF-A0A2X3JQN5-F1
#
_cell.length_a   1.000
_cell.length_b   1.000
_cell.length_c   1.000
_cell.angle_alpha   90.00
_cell.angle_beta   90.00
_cell.angle_gamma   90.00
#
_symmetry.space_group_name_H-M   'P 1'
#
loop_
_entity.id
_entity.type
_entity.pdbx_description
1 polymer ?
#
loop_
_entity_poly.entity_id
_entity_poly.type
_entity_poly.pdbx_seq_one_letter_code
_entity_poly.pdbx_strand_id
1 'polypeptide(L)' 'MPDELKIHLVEYVPIARWNDQHMVDAEGNTFSVPPDRTSKQVLPMLYGPEGSANEVLQGYREMGQMLAKTDLL' A
#
# COMPACT_ATOMS: atom_id res chain seq x y z
N MET A 1 40.12 13.63 1.19
CA MET A 1 38.97 14.37 0.63
C MET A 1 37.91 14.42 1.72
N PRO A 2 37.55 15.56 2.35
CA PRO A 2 36.64 15.52 3.50
C PRO A 2 35.22 16.07 3.25
N ASP A 3 34.74 16.15 2.00
CA ASP A 3 33.42 16.70 1.69
C ASP A 3 32.49 15.64 1.09
N GLU A 4 32.05 14.65 1.88
CA GLU A 4 31.08 13.65 1.44
C GLU A 4 29.90 13.55 2.42
N LEU A 5 28.68 13.71 1.90
CA LEU A 5 27.43 13.49 2.62
C LEU A 5 26.83 12.16 2.18
N LYS A 6 26.74 11.20 3.11
CA LYS A 6 26.16 9.87 2.84
C LYS A 6 24.69 9.84 3.24
N ILE A 7 23.81 9.65 2.26
CA ILE A 7 22.36 9.52 2.44
C ILE A 7 21.95 8.08 2.12
N HIS A 8 21.18 7.47 3.01
CA HIS A 8 20.54 6.17 2.77
C HIS A 8 19.02 6.36 2.85
N LEU A 9 18.30 5.88 1.83
CA LEU A 9 16.85 5.98 1.71
C LEU A 9 16.26 4.57 1.63
N VAL A 10 15.15 4.36 2.34
CA VAL A 10 14.29 3.19 2.17
C VAL A 10 12.91 3.72 1.83
N GLU A 11 12.38 3.32 0.67
CA GLU A 11 11.07 3.72 0.20
C GLU A 11 10.00 2.72 0.67
N TYR A 12 8.77 3.21 0.82
CA TYR A 12 7.62 2.33 1.03
C TYR A 12 7.24 1.60 -0.26
N VAL A 13 6.81 0.35 -0.12
CA VAL A 13 6.30 -0.46 -1.23
C VAL A 13 4.79 -0.62 -1.09
N PRO A 14 3.98 0.04 -1.95
CA PRO A 14 2.53 -0.01 -1.83
C PRO A 14 2.00 -1.37 -2.25
N ILE A 15 1.02 -1.89 -1.51
CA ILE A 15 0.27 -3.09 -1.87
C ILE A 15 -1.19 -2.79 -2.22
N ALA A 16 -1.72 -1.64 -1.79
CA ALA A 16 -3.06 -1.18 -2.12
C ALA A 16 -3.14 0.36 -2.13
N ARG A 17 -4.13 0.88 -2.85
CA ARG A 17 -4.57 2.28 -2.75
C ARG A 17 -5.54 2.42 -1.58
N TRP A 18 -5.46 3.52 -0.85
CA TRP A 18 -6.25 3.81 0.35
C TRP A 18 -7.01 5.13 0.20
N ASN A 19 -8.34 5.08 0.27
CA ASN A 19 -9.21 6.27 0.22
C ASN A 19 -8.83 7.27 -0.89
N ASP A 20 -8.62 6.76 -2.12
CA ASP A 20 -8.30 7.47 -3.37
C ASP A 20 -6.96 8.23 -3.44
N GLN A 21 -6.49 8.79 -2.32
CA GLN A 21 -5.34 9.72 -2.29
C GLN A 21 -4.10 9.14 -1.60
N HIS A 22 -4.27 8.07 -0.82
CA HIS A 22 -3.19 7.44 -0.08
C HIS A 22 -2.91 6.04 -0.62
N MET A 23 -1.85 5.45 -0.09
CA MET A 23 -1.43 4.08 -0.32
C MET A 23 -1.16 3.42 1.02
N VAL A 24 -1.18 2.10 1.03
CA VAL A 24 -0.84 1.30 2.22
C VAL A 24 0.20 0.24 1.84
N ASP A 25 1.20 0.05 2.70
CA ASP A 25 2.22 -0.98 2.57
C ASP A 25 1.80 -2.31 3.23
N ALA A 26 2.71 -3.30 3.25
CA ALA A 26 2.42 -4.61 3.81
C ALA A 26 2.28 -4.62 5.34
N GLU A 27 2.77 -3.59 6.01
CA GLU A 27 2.70 -3.43 7.47
C GLU A 27 1.48 -2.60 7.90
N GLY A 28 0.71 -2.08 6.95
CA GLY A 28 -0.47 -1.25 7.22
C GLY A 28 -0.14 0.24 7.38
N ASN A 29 1.09 0.66 7.08
CA ASN A 29 1.47 2.07 7.11
C ASN A 29 0.83 2.80 5.93
N THR A 30 0.22 3.96 6.20
CA THR A 30 -0.37 4.80 5.16
C THR A 30 0.61 5.88 4.74
N PHE A 31 0.73 6.11 3.44
CA PHE A 31 1.60 7.13 2.87
C PHE A 31 1.00 7.69 1.57
N SER A 32 1.53 8.80 1.09
CA SER A 32 1.06 9.46 -0.13
C SER A 32 2.18 9.58 -1.15
N VAL A 33 1.82 9.44 -2.42
CA VAL A 33 2.73 9.60 -3.55
C VAL A 33 2.06 10.55 -4.54
N PRO A 34 2.81 11.49 -5.17
CA PRO A 34 2.24 12.37 -6.19
C PRO A 34 1.51 11.58 -7.29
N PRO A 35 0.29 11.98 -7.70
CA PRO A 35 -0.55 11.22 -8.63
C PRO A 35 0.13 10.88 -9.95
N ASP A 36 0.99 11.78 -10.44
CA ASP A 36 1.72 11.59 -11.71
C ASP A 36 2.67 10.39 -11.67
N ARG A 37 3.07 9.93 -10.47
CA ARG A 37 3.98 8.79 -10.26
C ARG A 37 3.26 7.46 -10.00
N THR A 38 1.95 7.46 -9.75
CA THR A 38 1.17 6.25 -9.37
C THR A 38 0.26 5.73 -10.49
N SER A 39 0.14 6.47 -11.60
CA SER A 39 -0.80 6.21 -12.69
C SER A 39 -0.65 4.86 -13.42
N LYS A 40 0.51 4.20 -13.31
CA LYS A 40 0.81 2.94 -14.03
C LYS A 40 0.64 1.67 -13.19
N GLN A 41 0.40 1.77 -11.89
CA GLN A 41 0.28 0.60 -11.01
C GLN A 41 -1.17 0.13 -10.91
N VAL A 42 -1.39 -1.15 -11.23
CA VAL A 42 -2.66 -1.83 -10.97
C VAL A 42 -2.61 -2.36 -9.54
N LEU A 43 -3.22 -1.62 -8.62
CA LEU A 43 -3.31 -1.97 -7.20
C LEU A 43 -4.77 -2.09 -6.79
N PRO A 44 -5.10 -3.01 -5.86
CA PRO A 44 -6.42 -3.06 -5.27
C PRO A 44 -6.73 -1.74 -4.56
N MET A 45 -8.01 -1.38 -4.55
CA MET A 45 -8.50 -0.19 -3.87
C MET A 45 -9.18 -0.62 -2.56
N LEU A 46 -8.72 -0.03 -1.45
CA LEU A 46 -9.25 -0.25 -0.11
C LEU A 46 -9.80 1.06 0.44
N TYR A 47 -10.91 0.95 1.18
CA TYR A 47 -11.60 2.08 1.79
C TYR A 47 -11.94 1.79 3.24
N GLY A 48 -11.91 2.82 4.07
CA GLY A 48 -12.35 2.74 5.46
C GLY A 48 -12.11 4.04 6.25
N PRO A 49 -12.59 4.10 7.50
CA PRO A 49 -12.36 5.23 8.39
C PRO A 49 -10.88 5.54 8.61
N GLU A 50 -10.57 6.77 9.02
CA GLU A 50 -9.22 7.13 9.46
C GLU A 50 -8.74 6.19 10.58
N GLY A 51 -7.47 5.76 10.51
CA GLY A 51 -6.88 4.82 11.47
C GLY A 51 -7.24 3.35 11.27
N SER A 52 -8.14 3.01 10.34
CA SER A 52 -8.58 1.62 10.10
C SER A 52 -7.81 0.87 8.99
N ALA A 53 -6.78 1.49 8.39
CA ALA A 53 -6.08 0.92 7.23
C ALA A 53 -5.56 -0.51 7.46
N ASN A 54 -4.99 -0.77 8.64
CA ASN A 54 -4.49 -2.10 9.00
C ASN A 54 -5.63 -3.13 9.18
N GLU A 55 -6.74 -2.72 9.78
CA GLU A 55 -7.93 -3.57 9.94
C GLU A 55 -8.52 -3.96 8.57
N VAL A 56 -8.68 -2.99 7.67
CA VAL A 56 -9.16 -3.24 6.31
C VAL A 56 -8.18 -4.10 5.53
N LEU A 57 -6.87 -3.88 5.67
CA LEU A 57 -5.84 -4.68 5.03
C LEU A 57 -5.89 -6.15 5.49
N GLN A 58 -6.09 -6.38 6.79
CA GLN A 58 -6.23 -7.73 7.33
C GLN A 58 -7.46 -8.43 6.74
N GLY A 59 -8.61 -7.75 6.72
CA GLY A 59 -9.83 -8.28 6.10
C GLY A 59 -9.65 -8.60 4.61
N TYR A 60 -8.99 -7.71 3.86
CA TYR A 60 -8.67 -7.91 2.45
C TYR A 60 -7.83 -9.18 2.22
N ARG A 61 -6.81 -9.41 3.07
CA ARG A 61 -5.96 -10.60 2.98
C ARG A 61 -6.73 -11.88 3.26
N GLU A 62 -7.52 -11.91 4.32
CA GLU A 62 -8.30 -13.08 4.70
C GLU A 62 -9.31 -13.45 3.61
N MET A 63 -10.08 -12.47 3.13
CA MET A 63 -11.03 -12.67 2.05
C MET A 63 -10.36 -13.08 0.74
N GLY A 64 -9.27 -12.41 0.36
CA GLY A 64 -8.51 -12.74 -0.84
C GLY A 64 -7.97 -14.17 -0.83
N GLN A 65 -7.46 -14.63 0.32
CA GLN A 65 -6.99 -16.02 0.47
C GLN A 65 -8.12 -17.04 0.34
N MET A 66 -9.31 -16.74 0.87
CA MET A 66 -10.48 -17.63 0.73
C MET A 66 -10.94 -17.70 -0.73
N LEU A 67 -11.01 -16.56 -1.41
CA LEU A 67 -11.44 -16.47 -2.81
C LEU A 67 -10.47 -17.16 -3.75
N ALA A 68 -9.16 -16.96 -3.56
CA ALA A 68 -8.11 -17.60 -4.36
C ALA A 68 -8.07 -19.13 -4.21
N LYS A 69 -8.46 -19.66 -3.05
CA LYS A 69 -8.55 -21.12 -2.82
C LYS A 69 -9.74 -21.79 -3.52
N THR A 70 -10.72 -21.01 -3.97
CA THR A 70 -12.00 -21.54 -4.46
C THR A 70 -12.10 -21.51 -6.00
N ASP A 71 -11.01 -21.21 -6.72
CA ASP A 71 -10.99 -21.04 -8.20
C ASP A 71 -12.11 -20.11 -8.72
N LEU A 72 -12.43 -19.06 -7.98
CA LEU A 72 -13.33 -17.97 -8.41
C LEU A 72 -12.57 -16.82 -9.11
N LEU A 73 -11.31 -17.05 -9.49
CA LEU A 73 -10.45 -16.15 -10.27
C LEU A 73 -9.61 -16.93 -11.28
#